data_AF-A0A947HDK1-F1
#
_entry.id   AF-A0A947HDK1-F1
#
_cell.length_a   1.000
_cell.length_b   1.000
_cell.length_c   1.000
_cell.angle_alpha   90.00
_cell.angle_beta   90.00
_cell.angle_gamma   90.00
#
_symmetry.space_group_name_H-M   'P 1'
#
loop_
_entity.id
_entity.type
_entity.pdbx_description
1 polymer ?
#
loop_
_entity_poly.entity_id
_entity_poly.type
_entity_poly.pdbx_seq_one_letter_code
_entity_poly.pdbx_strand_id
1 'polypeptide(L)'
;MGRLPVSELTPDSTSPPPKPVKKTLKNVWFGGLGLLSLLYILNPGAGIFELIPDNLPLLGNLDEATAVALLLASLRYYGVDLTGWVPWFKSGKTPPK
;
A
#
# COMPACT_ATOMS: atom_id res chain seq x y z
N MET A 1 -17.83 -30.04 -47.76
CA MET A 1 -18.83 -30.04 -46.66
C MET A 1 -18.29 -30.91 -45.54
N GLY A 2 -17.29 -30.41 -44.80
CA GLY A 2 -16.66 -31.12 -43.68
C GLY A 2 -17.15 -30.52 -42.38
N ARG A 3 -18.03 -31.24 -41.67
CA ARG A 3 -18.51 -30.84 -40.34
C ARG A 3 -17.39 -31.18 -39.36
N LEU A 4 -16.79 -30.17 -38.71
CA LEU A 4 -15.80 -30.41 -37.66
C LEU A 4 -16.44 -31.20 -36.50
N PRO A 5 -15.71 -32.16 -35.90
CA PRO A 5 -16.26 -33.05 -34.88
C PRO A 5 -16.64 -32.27 -33.61
N VAL A 6 -17.82 -32.58 -33.07
CA VAL A 6 -18.49 -31.91 -31.93
C VAL A 6 -17.72 -32.08 -30.59
N SER A 7 -16.54 -32.72 -30.61
CA SER A 7 -15.69 -32.96 -29.43
C SER A 7 -14.88 -31.75 -28.94
N GLU A 8 -14.90 -30.61 -29.65
CA GLU A 8 -14.28 -29.35 -29.19
C GLU A 8 -15.26 -28.39 -28.48
N LEU A 9 -16.51 -28.82 -28.23
CA LEU A 9 -17.54 -28.01 -27.58
C LEU A 9 -17.76 -28.35 -26.10
N THR A 10 -16.72 -28.82 -25.42
CA THR A 10 -16.69 -28.80 -23.96
C THR A 10 -16.08 -27.46 -23.53
N PRO A 11 -16.86 -26.51 -22.97
CA PRO A 11 -16.24 -25.39 -22.28
C PRO A 11 -15.41 -25.98 -21.13
N ASP A 12 -14.11 -25.74 -21.18
CA ASP A 12 -13.10 -26.17 -20.21
C ASP A 12 -13.53 -25.79 -18.78
N SER A 13 -14.20 -26.74 -18.11
CA SER A 13 -14.73 -26.62 -16.77
C SER A 13 -13.66 -26.79 -15.69
N THR A 14 -12.37 -26.75 -16.08
CA THR A 14 -11.21 -26.95 -15.21
C THR A 14 -10.67 -25.64 -14.63
N SER A 15 -11.24 -24.47 -14.94
CA SER A 15 -10.83 -23.25 -14.23
C SER A 15 -11.51 -23.21 -12.85
N PRO A 16 -10.78 -23.34 -11.72
CA PRO A 16 -11.39 -23.18 -10.40
C PRO A 16 -11.99 -21.77 -10.27
N PRO A 17 -13.13 -21.60 -9.57
CA PRO A 17 -13.72 -20.29 -9.37
C PRO A 17 -12.70 -19.35 -8.71
N PRO A 18 -12.57 -18.09 -9.16
CA PRO A 18 -11.66 -17.13 -8.56
C PRO A 18 -11.95 -17.01 -7.06
N LYS A 19 -10.94 -17.28 -6.23
CA LYS A 19 -11.07 -17.31 -4.77
C LYS A 19 -11.56 -15.94 -4.26
N PRO A 20 -12.48 -15.91 -3.27
CA PRO A 20 -13.01 -14.67 -2.75
C PRO A 20 -11.88 -13.86 -2.10
N VAL A 21 -11.57 -12.72 -2.72
CA VAL A 21 -10.52 -11.82 -2.23
C VAL A 21 -11.06 -11.12 -0.98
N LYS A 22 -10.70 -11.59 0.21
CA LYS A 22 -10.88 -10.83 1.46
C LYS A 22 -9.92 -9.63 1.45
N LYS A 23 -10.19 -8.61 0.63
CA LYS A 23 -9.37 -7.38 0.49
C LYS A 23 -9.82 -6.24 1.42
N THR A 24 -11.09 -6.21 1.85
CA THR A 24 -11.69 -4.97 2.35
C THR A 24 -11.19 -4.47 3.71
N LEU A 25 -11.02 -5.33 4.73
CA LEU A 25 -10.66 -4.84 6.07
C LEU A 25 -9.24 -4.29 6.13
N LYS A 26 -8.30 -4.95 5.45
CA LYS A 26 -6.92 -4.49 5.34
C LYS A 26 -6.86 -3.15 4.60
N ASN A 27 -7.66 -2.97 3.55
CA ASN A 27 -7.78 -1.70 2.85
C ASN A 27 -8.21 -0.56 3.79
N VAL A 28 -9.21 -0.76 4.66
CA VAL A 28 -9.61 0.30 5.61
C VAL A 28 -8.49 0.61 6.61
N TRP A 29 -7.76 -0.42 7.06
CA TRP A 29 -6.67 -0.27 8.01
C TRP A 29 -5.50 0.53 7.46
N PHE A 30 -4.99 0.16 6.28
CA PHE A 30 -3.90 0.91 5.62
C PHE A 30 -4.33 2.33 5.22
N GLY A 31 -5.61 2.54 4.94
CA GLY A 31 -6.17 3.87 4.67
C GLY A 31 -6.16 4.76 5.89
N GLY A 32 -6.61 4.23 7.04
CA GLY A 32 -6.55 4.93 8.32
C GLY A 32 -5.11 5.26 8.72
N LEU A 33 -4.20 4.29 8.61
CA LEU A 33 -2.78 4.50 8.92
C LEU A 33 -2.12 5.53 8.01
N GLY A 34 -2.42 5.52 6.70
CA GLY A 34 -1.93 6.53 5.76
C GLY A 34 -2.44 7.93 6.09
N LEU A 35 -3.74 8.07 6.37
CA LEU A 35 -4.32 9.36 6.73
C LEU A 35 -3.77 9.91 8.05
N LEU A 36 -3.63 9.06 9.08
CA LEU A 36 -3.02 9.44 10.36
C LEU A 36 -1.56 9.88 10.17
N SER A 37 -0.79 9.14 9.37
CA SER A 37 0.60 9.50 9.06
C SER A 37 0.69 10.85 8.36
N LEU A 38 -0.21 11.13 7.41
CA LEU A 38 -0.28 12.41 6.72
C LEU A 38 -0.62 13.55 7.67
N LEU A 39 -1.63 13.38 8.54
CA LEU A 39 -2.01 14.38 9.54
C LEU A 39 -0.89 14.64 10.55
N TYR A 40 -0.14 13.61 10.92
CA TYR A 40 1.01 13.70 11.81
C TYR A 40 2.18 14.46 11.17
N ILE A 41 2.56 14.14 9.93
CA ILE A 41 3.62 14.86 9.18
C ILE A 41 3.23 16.31 8.92
N LEU A 42 1.96 16.57 8.59
CA LEU A 42 1.48 17.94 8.37
C LEU A 42 1.49 18.76 9.66
N ASN A 43 1.59 18.10 10.82
CA ASN A 43 1.70 18.66 12.15
C ASN A 43 0.93 19.99 12.31
N PRO A 44 -0.40 20.03 12.08
CA PRO A 44 -1.16 21.28 12.10
C PRO A 44 -1.21 21.91 13.50
N GLY A 45 -0.69 21.23 14.53
CA GLY A 45 -0.59 21.67 15.92
C GLY A 45 0.83 21.94 16.42
N ALA A 46 1.85 21.93 15.53
CA ALA A 46 3.30 22.01 15.80
C ALA A 46 3.81 23.21 16.62
N GLY A 47 2.93 24.08 17.11
CA GLY A 47 3.29 25.21 17.96
C GLY A 47 2.31 25.49 19.09
N ILE A 48 1.30 24.64 19.32
CA ILE A 48 0.26 24.84 20.35
C ILE A 48 0.31 23.78 21.46
N PHE A 49 0.88 22.59 21.20
CA PHE A 49 0.88 21.44 22.14
C PHE A 49 2.29 20.87 22.41
N GLU A 50 3.31 21.72 22.47
CA GLU A 50 4.68 21.35 22.90
C GLU A 50 4.71 21.01 24.41
N LEU A 51 4.14 19.86 24.81
CA LEU A 51 4.18 19.36 26.19
C LEU A 51 5.15 18.17 26.36
N ILE A 52 5.75 17.70 25.26
CA ILE A 52 6.78 16.66 25.24
C ILE A 52 8.03 17.28 24.61
N PRO A 53 9.24 17.08 25.19
CA PRO A 53 10.43 17.75 24.70
C PRO A 53 10.85 17.17 23.34
N ASP A 54 10.43 17.82 22.25
CA ASP A 54 10.82 17.58 20.84
C ASP A 54 12.32 17.83 20.57
N ASN A 55 13.11 18.19 21.58
CA ASN A 55 14.54 18.48 21.47
C ASN A 55 15.47 17.29 21.74
N LEU A 56 14.99 16.04 21.73
CA LEU A 56 15.89 14.89 21.72
C LEU A 56 16.34 14.64 20.28
N PRO A 57 17.60 14.96 19.91
CA PRO A 57 18.09 14.96 18.52
C PRO A 57 18.09 13.58 17.82
N LEU A 58 17.64 12.52 18.52
CA LEU A 58 17.49 11.17 18.00
C LEU A 58 16.03 10.67 17.93
N LEU A 59 15.11 11.24 18.71
CA LEU A 59 13.75 10.70 18.87
C LEU A 59 12.69 11.49 18.10
N GLY A 60 12.75 12.83 18.13
CA GLY A 60 11.72 13.70 17.51
C GLY A 60 11.83 13.90 15.98
N ASN A 61 12.92 13.47 15.34
CA ASN A 61 13.01 13.42 13.86
C ASN A 61 12.84 11.99 13.32
N LEU A 62 12.93 10.99 14.20
CA LEU A 62 12.86 9.58 13.83
C LEU A 62 11.41 9.10 13.74
N ASP A 63 10.56 9.59 14.63
CA ASP A 63 9.11 9.40 14.57
C ASP A 63 8.50 10.07 13.31
N GLU A 64 8.97 11.26 12.92
CA GLU A 64 8.61 11.88 11.63
C GLU A 64 9.05 11.03 10.43
N ALA A 65 10.31 10.56 10.43
CA ALA A 65 10.80 9.64 9.40
C ALA A 65 9.99 8.33 9.36
N THR A 66 9.55 7.85 10.53
CA THR A 66 8.68 6.68 10.67
C THR A 66 7.29 6.95 10.11
N ALA A 67 6.72 8.13 10.36
CA ALA A 67 5.44 8.53 9.79
C ALA A 67 5.52 8.65 8.27
N VAL A 68 6.60 9.20 7.72
CA VAL A 68 6.83 9.25 6.26
C VAL A 68 6.95 7.84 5.69
N ALA A 69 7.72 6.96 6.32
CA ALA A 69 7.86 5.57 5.89
C ALA A 69 6.52 4.82 5.92
N LEU A 70 5.71 5.03 6.96
CA LEU A 70 4.39 4.43 7.11
C LEU A 70 3.40 4.96 6.06
N LEU A 71 3.44 6.26 5.78
CA LEU A 71 2.66 6.88 4.72
C LEU A 71 3.00 6.26 3.36
N LEU A 72 4.29 6.18 3.02
CA LEU A 72 4.76 5.58 1.77
C LEU A 72 4.37 4.09 1.66
N ALA A 73 4.46 3.33 2.76
CA ALA A 73 4.02 1.94 2.81
C ALA A 73 2.52 1.80 2.57
N SER A 74 1.69 2.66 3.17
CA SER A 74 0.25 2.70 2.95
C SER A 74 -0.11 3.11 1.52
N LEU A 75 0.57 4.08 0.93
CA LEU A 75 0.36 4.46 -0.48
C LEU A 75 0.73 3.31 -1.43
N ARG A 76 1.85 2.63 -1.16
CA ARG A 76 2.29 1.46 -1.93
C ARG A 76 1.29 0.31 -1.81
N TYR A 77 0.62 0.15 -0.67
CA TYR A 77 -0.46 -0.82 -0.49
C TYR A 77 -1.63 -0.58 -1.45
N TYR A 78 -1.93 0.69 -1.79
CA TYR A 78 -2.94 1.07 -2.79
C TYR A 78 -2.42 1.09 -4.23
N GLY A 79 -1.15 0.75 -4.46
CA GLY A 79 -0.52 0.78 -5.78
C GLY A 79 0.04 2.14 -6.19
N VAL A 80 0.08 3.12 -5.28
CA VAL A 80 0.73 4.41 -5.52
C VAL A 80 2.17 4.32 -5.03
N ASP A 81 3.12 4.21 -5.95
CA ASP A 81 4.55 4.19 -5.64
C ASP A 81 5.18 5.58 -5.86
N LEU A 82 5.26 6.36 -4.78
CA LEU A 82 5.95 7.65 -4.77
C LEU A 82 7.48 7.53 -4.70
N THR A 83 8.06 6.34 -4.72
CA THR A 83 9.52 6.14 -4.68
C THR A 83 10.10 5.69 -6.03
N GLY A 84 9.26 5.42 -7.04
CA GLY A 84 9.67 4.87 -8.33
C GLY A 84 10.56 5.78 -9.20
N TRP A 85 10.63 7.08 -8.89
CA TRP A 85 11.50 8.05 -9.56
C TRP A 85 12.91 8.08 -8.98
N VAL A 86 13.12 7.51 -7.80
CA VAL A 86 14.42 7.43 -7.16
C VAL A 86 15.15 6.16 -7.65
N PRO A 87 16.28 6.29 -8.36
CA PRO A 87 16.95 5.17 -9.02
C PRO A 87 17.42 4.09 -8.04
N TRP A 88 17.65 4.45 -6.77
CA TRP A 88 18.03 3.54 -5.69
C TRP A 88 16.94 2.50 -5.33
N PHE A 89 15.66 2.82 -5.54
CA PHE A 89 14.52 1.95 -5.18
C PHE A 89 14.03 1.05 -6.33
N LYS A 90 14.61 1.17 -7.54
CA LYS A 90 14.23 0.34 -8.71
C LYS A 90 14.59 -1.15 -8.59
N SER A 91 15.18 -1.58 -7.49
CA SER A 91 15.66 -2.96 -7.32
C SER A 91 14.58 -3.89 -6.75
N GLY A 92 13.77 -4.46 -7.65
CA GLY A 92 13.29 -5.85 -7.56
C GLY A 92 12.35 -6.25 -6.41
N LYS A 93 11.05 -5.94 -6.56
CA LYS A 93 9.91 -6.83 -6.24
C LYS A 93 8.60 -6.04 -6.43
N THR A 94 7.96 -6.26 -7.58
CA THR A 94 6.53 -5.96 -7.74
C THR A 94 5.76 -6.71 -6.65
N PRO A 95 4.93 -6.04 -5.83
CA PRO A 95 4.06 -6.77 -4.90
C PRO A 95 3.12 -7.68 -5.70
N PRO A 96 2.86 -8.92 -5.24
CA PRO A 96 1.91 -9.80 -5.90
C PRO A 96 0.53 -9.13 -5.94
N LYS A 97 -0.12 -9.19 -7.12
CA LYS A 97 -1.44 -8.60 -7.42
C LYS A 97 -2.56 -9.11 -6.50
#